data_AF-A0A534IBK1-F1
#
_entry.id   AF-A0A534IBK1-F1
#
_cell.length_a   1.000
_cell.length_b   1.000
_cell.length_c   1.000
_cell.angle_alpha   90.00
_cell.angle_beta   90.00
_cell.angle_gamma   90.00
#
_symmetry.space_group_name_H-M   'P 1'
#
loop_
_entity.id
_entity.type
_entity.pdbx_description
1 polymer ?
#
loop_
_entity_poly.entity_id
_entity_poly.type
_entity_poly.pdbx_seq_one_letter_code
_entity_poly.pdbx_strand_id
1 'polypeptide(L)'
;MNLNSEIEFYEELRLVDKARLLNLFLHELAEEARATYGAGADQVHDGANLRFVNELYHRLTRVIEQLLAEEPTRPADDVVLRMLLAPRADKVAERLVYNAYARAIQGFESFDTTVLMGG
;
A
#
# COMPACT_ATOMS: atom_id res chain seq x y z
N MET A 1 -4.48 10.16 10.51
CA MET A 1 -3.25 9.36 10.33
C MET A 1 -2.07 10.30 10.44
N ASN A 2 -1.07 9.99 11.26
CA ASN A 2 0.14 10.80 11.43
C ASN A 2 1.29 10.11 10.68
N LEU A 3 1.79 10.73 9.61
CA LEU A 3 2.81 10.14 8.74
C LEU A 3 4.08 9.70 9.49
N ASN A 4 4.53 10.46 10.48
CA ASN A 4 5.75 10.10 11.22
C ASN A 4 5.52 8.84 12.07
N SER A 5 4.35 8.74 12.70
CA SER A 5 3.97 7.54 13.47
C SER A 5 3.83 6.31 12.59
N GLU A 6 3.32 6.45 11.36
CA GLU A 6 3.26 5.33 10.40
C GLU A 6 4.65 4.89 9.92
N ILE A 7 5.58 5.84 9.74
CA ILE A 7 6.97 5.54 9.40
C ILE A 7 7.64 4.76 10.55
N GLU A 8 7.52 5.26 11.78
CA GLU A 8 8.07 4.60 12.98
C GLU A 8 7.52 3.17 13.12
N PHE A 9 6.20 3.00 13.02
CA PHE A 9 5.54 1.69 13.05
C PHE A 9 6.11 0.76 11.97
N TYR A 10 6.19 1.21 10.72
CA TYR A 10 6.68 0.38 9.64
C TYR A 10 8.16 0.02 9.82
N GLU A 11 9.02 0.95 10.25
CA GLU A 11 10.44 0.71 10.48
C GLU A 11 10.71 -0.40 11.50
N GLU A 12 9.88 -0.48 12.56
CA GLU A 12 9.98 -1.49 13.61
C GLU A 12 9.56 -2.91 13.17
N LEU A 13 8.83 -3.04 12.06
CA LEU A 13 8.40 -4.34 11.55
C LEU A 13 9.61 -5.19 11.09
N ARG A 14 9.49 -6.51 11.31
CA ARG A 14 10.40 -7.48 10.67
C ARG A 14 10.24 -7.42 9.16
N LEU A 15 11.30 -7.78 8.44
CA LEU A 15 11.32 -7.78 6.98
C LEU A 15 10.13 -8.53 6.36
N VAL A 16 9.83 -9.75 6.81
CA VAL A 16 8.69 -10.51 6.27
C VAL A 16 7.35 -9.80 6.52
N ASP A 17 7.22 -9.11 7.64
CA ASP A 17 6.00 -8.40 8.02
C ASP A 17 5.84 -7.09 7.22
N LYS A 18 6.94 -6.40 6.91
CA LYS A 18 6.97 -5.28 5.94
C LYS A 18 6.46 -5.72 4.56
N ALA A 19 6.98 -6.83 4.04
CA ALA A 19 6.54 -7.38 2.76
C ALA A 19 5.05 -7.76 2.77
N ARG A 20 4.58 -8.38 3.86
CA ARG A 20 3.16 -8.76 4.03
C ARG A 20 2.25 -7.55 4.05
N LEU A 21 2.59 -6.52 4.82
CA LEU A 21 1.79 -5.28 4.89
C LEU A 21 1.73 -4.59 3.51
N LEU A 22 2.87 -4.44 2.82
CA LEU A 22 2.88 -3.88 1.47
C LEU A 22 2.06 -4.72 0.48
N ASN A 23 2.10 -6.05 0.60
CA ASN A 23 1.29 -6.93 -0.24
C ASN A 23 -0.22 -6.81 0.05
N LEU A 24 -0.62 -6.70 1.32
CA LEU A 24 -2.01 -6.40 1.70
C LEU A 24 -2.43 -5.04 1.16
N PHE A 25 -1.56 -4.02 1.25
CA PHE A 25 -1.81 -2.72 0.65
C PHE A 25 -2.03 -2.81 -0.87
N LEU A 26 -1.22 -3.59 -1.60
CA LEU A 26 -1.41 -3.80 -3.03
C LEU A 26 -2.77 -4.43 -3.37
N HIS A 27 -3.23 -5.38 -2.56
CA HIS A 27 -4.55 -5.97 -2.69
C HIS A 27 -5.66 -4.92 -2.51
N GLU A 28 -5.61 -4.18 -1.41
CA GLU A 28 -6.60 -3.15 -1.10
C GLU A 28 -6.60 -2.00 -2.12
N LEU A 29 -5.43 -1.66 -2.66
CA LEU A 29 -5.29 -0.66 -3.71
C LEU A 29 -5.93 -1.12 -5.02
N ALA A 30 -5.81 -2.40 -5.36
CA ALA A 30 -6.48 -2.97 -6.53
C ALA A 30 -8.01 -2.98 -6.37
N GLU A 31 -8.51 -3.22 -5.15
CA GLU A 31 -9.94 -3.11 -4.86
C GLU A 31 -10.43 -1.65 -4.96
N GLU A 32 -9.69 -0.67 -4.43
CA GLU A 32 -10.01 0.76 -4.63
C GLU A 32 -9.99 1.16 -6.12
N ALA A 33 -9.07 0.61 -6.92
CA ALA A 33 -8.95 0.92 -8.33
C ALA A 33 -10.21 0.60 -9.13
N ARG A 34 -11.05 -0.33 -8.66
CA ARG A 34 -12.33 -0.67 -9.30
C ARG A 34 -13.26 0.52 -9.40
N ALA A 35 -13.12 1.49 -8.51
CA ALA A 35 -13.87 2.74 -8.57
C ALA A 35 -13.54 3.59 -9.80
N THR A 36 -12.50 3.27 -10.58
CA THR A 36 -12.16 3.96 -11.83
C THR A 36 -12.80 3.34 -13.08
N TYR A 37 -13.39 2.14 -12.95
CA TYR A 37 -14.00 1.40 -14.04
C TYR A 37 -15.40 1.94 -14.37
N GLY A 38 -15.75 1.93 -15.65
CA GLY A 38 -17.10 2.29 -16.10
C GLY A 38 -18.11 1.15 -15.92
N ALA A 39 -19.34 1.36 -16.37
CA ALA A 39 -20.41 0.37 -16.26
C ALA A 39 -20.20 -0.84 -17.20
N GLY A 40 -19.49 -0.62 -18.32
CA GLY A 40 -19.09 -1.67 -19.26
C GLY A 40 -17.69 -2.22 -18.99
N ALA A 41 -17.44 -3.46 -19.39
CA ALA A 41 -16.15 -4.15 -19.18
C ALA A 41 -14.97 -3.52 -19.94
N ASP A 42 -15.25 -2.74 -20.98
CA ASP A 42 -14.29 -1.99 -21.80
C ASP A 42 -14.19 -0.51 -21.41
N GLN A 43 -14.92 -0.09 -20.37
CA GLN A 43 -15.01 1.30 -19.97
C GLN A 43 -14.11 1.60 -18.78
N VAL A 44 -13.35 2.70 -18.90
CA VAL A 44 -12.65 3.35 -17.80
C VAL A 44 -13.16 4.78 -17.76
N HIS A 45 -13.75 5.21 -16.64
CA HIS A 45 -14.26 6.58 -16.52
C HIS A 45 -13.23 7.52 -15.87
N ASP A 46 -12.23 6.98 -15.15
CA ASP A 46 -11.12 7.74 -14.59
C ASP A 46 -9.76 7.11 -14.94
N GLY A 47 -9.32 7.36 -16.18
CA GLY A 47 -8.06 6.81 -16.68
C GLY A 47 -6.81 7.38 -16.01
N ALA A 48 -6.89 8.61 -15.48
CA ALA A 48 -5.76 9.25 -14.82
C ALA A 48 -5.45 8.56 -13.49
N ASN A 49 -6.47 8.35 -12.66
CA ASN A 49 -6.29 7.65 -11.37
C ASN A 49 -6.02 6.16 -11.55
N LEU A 50 -6.61 5.51 -12.57
CA LEU A 50 -6.26 4.11 -12.88
C LEU A 50 -4.78 3.97 -13.24
N ARG A 51 -4.25 4.87 -14.08
CA ARG A 51 -2.82 4.86 -14.42
C ARG A 51 -1.95 5.10 -13.19
N PHE A 52 -2.31 6.07 -12.35
CA PHE A 52 -1.60 6.33 -11.10
C PHE A 52 -1.52 5.07 -10.22
N VAL A 53 -2.66 4.38 -10.02
CA VAL A 53 -2.70 3.13 -9.24
C VAL A 53 -1.81 2.07 -9.87
N ASN A 54 -1.85 1.88 -11.19
CA ASN A 54 -0.98 0.90 -11.88
C ASN A 54 0.51 1.22 -11.69
N GLU A 55 0.92 2.48 -11.84
CA GLU A 55 2.31 2.88 -11.62
C GLU A 55 2.74 2.65 -10.17
N LEU A 56 1.86 2.91 -9.21
CA LEU A 56 2.12 2.64 -7.81
C LEU A 56 2.23 1.14 -7.51
N TYR A 57 1.35 0.34 -8.11
CA TYR A 57 1.35 -1.12 -8.00
C TYR A 57 2.69 -1.72 -8.46
N HIS A 58 3.18 -1.30 -9.65
CA HIS A 58 4.46 -1.75 -10.18
C HIS A 58 5.64 -1.36 -9.28
N ARG A 59 5.68 -0.11 -8.80
CA ARG A 59 6.76 0.36 -7.91
C ARG A 59 6.80 -0.43 -6.62
N LEU A 60 5.65 -0.64 -5.98
CA LEU A 60 5.57 -1.38 -4.73
C LEU A 60 5.85 -2.87 -4.91
N THR A 61 5.41 -3.48 -6.01
CA THR A 61 5.77 -4.88 -6.32
C THR A 61 7.29 -5.03 -6.39
N ARG A 62 8.00 -4.08 -7.01
CA ARG A 62 9.46 -4.06 -7.00
C ARG A 62 10.01 -3.88 -5.58
N VAL A 63 9.52 -2.91 -4.81
CA VAL A 63 9.97 -2.71 -3.42
C VAL A 63 9.81 -3.97 -2.57
N ILE A 64 8.69 -4.69 -2.70
CA ILE A 64 8.45 -5.96 -1.98
C ILE A 64 9.50 -7.00 -2.37
N GLU A 65 9.76 -7.17 -3.67
CA GLU A 65 10.77 -8.13 -4.14
C GLU A 65 12.18 -7.76 -3.65
N GLN A 66 12.57 -6.47 -3.71
CA GLN A 66 13.85 -6.00 -3.20
C GLN A 66 13.99 -6.22 -1.70
N LEU A 67 12.90 -6.02 -0.97
CA LEU A 67 12.84 -6.22 0.46
C LEU A 67 13.00 -7.70 0.81
N LEU A 68 12.29 -8.61 0.11
CA LEU A 68 12.42 -10.05 0.29
C LEU A 68 13.78 -10.62 -0.15
N ALA A 69 14.42 -9.99 -1.13
CA ALA A 69 15.77 -10.35 -1.58
C ALA A 69 16.90 -9.70 -0.75
N GLU A 70 16.55 -8.91 0.28
CA GLU A 70 17.50 -8.16 1.10
C GLU A 70 18.43 -7.26 0.26
N GLU A 71 17.92 -6.68 -0.83
CA GLU A 71 18.72 -5.86 -1.74
C GLU A 71 19.26 -4.59 -1.04
N PRO A 72 20.58 -4.34 -1.03
CA PRO A 72 21.16 -3.15 -0.40
C PRO A 72 20.72 -1.83 -1.04
N THR A 73 20.32 -1.86 -2.30
CA THR A 73 19.89 -0.69 -3.08
C THR A 73 18.39 -0.41 -2.96
N ARG A 74 17.67 -1.12 -2.09
CA ARG A 74 16.23 -0.87 -1.87
C ARG A 74 16.02 0.55 -1.34
N PRO A 75 14.89 1.20 -1.67
CA PRO A 75 14.51 2.44 -0.99
C PRO A 75 14.42 2.26 0.52
N ALA A 76 14.79 3.31 1.26
CA ALA A 76 14.61 3.36 2.71
C ALA A 76 13.12 3.35 3.07
N ASP A 77 12.82 2.87 4.27
CA ASP A 77 11.47 2.64 4.76
C ASP A 77 10.65 3.95 4.79
N ASP A 78 11.24 5.03 5.31
CA ASP A 78 10.65 6.37 5.32
C ASP A 78 10.34 6.90 3.91
N VAL A 79 11.22 6.65 2.93
CA VAL A 79 11.02 7.04 1.52
C VAL A 79 9.81 6.32 0.94
N VAL A 80 9.66 5.02 1.21
CA VAL A 80 8.49 4.24 0.78
C VAL A 80 7.22 4.81 1.40
N LEU A 81 7.19 5.02 2.71
CA LEU A 81 5.99 5.50 3.41
C LEU A 81 5.64 6.94 3.01
N ARG A 82 6.62 7.81 2.78
CA ARG A 82 6.38 9.15 2.21
C ARG A 82 5.83 9.09 0.79
N MET A 83 6.35 8.20 -0.06
CA MET A 83 5.81 7.98 -1.41
C MET A 83 4.33 7.59 -1.36
N LEU A 84 3.92 6.80 -0.36
CA LEU A 84 2.54 6.37 -0.17
C LEU A 84 1.66 7.42 0.50
N LEU A 85 2.14 8.05 1.56
CA LEU A 85 1.26 8.74 2.50
C LEU A 85 1.48 10.25 2.55
N ALA A 86 2.40 10.81 1.77
CA ALA A 86 2.53 12.26 1.66
C ALA A 86 1.28 12.88 0.99
N PRO A 87 0.90 14.11 1.37
CA PRO A 87 -0.16 14.84 0.70
C PRO A 87 0.09 14.98 -0.80
N ARG A 88 -0.97 14.83 -1.60
CA ARG A 88 -0.95 14.96 -3.05
C ARG A 88 -1.82 16.12 -3.50
N ALA A 89 -1.46 16.68 -4.66
CA ALA A 89 -2.30 17.68 -5.35
C ALA A 89 -3.60 17.04 -5.86
N ASP A 90 -3.50 15.83 -6.42
CA ASP A 90 -4.68 15.03 -6.78
C ASP A 90 -5.29 14.38 -5.53
N LYS A 91 -6.49 14.86 -5.16
CA LYS A 91 -7.21 14.41 -3.97
C LYS A 91 -7.97 13.11 -4.15
N VAL A 92 -8.26 12.71 -5.38
CA VAL A 92 -8.82 11.38 -5.66
C VAL A 92 -7.72 10.34 -5.48
N ALA A 93 -6.55 10.56 -6.09
CA ALA A 93 -5.37 9.71 -5.88
C ALA A 93 -4.98 9.58 -4.40
N GLU A 94 -4.96 10.71 -3.66
CA GLU A 94 -4.71 10.73 -2.22
C GLU A 94 -5.70 9.84 -1.46
N ARG A 95 -7.00 9.97 -1.77
CA ARG A 95 -8.06 9.21 -1.11
C ARG A 95 -7.94 7.71 -1.37
N LEU A 96 -7.70 7.30 -2.61
CA LEU A 96 -7.53 5.89 -2.99
C LEU A 96 -6.41 5.24 -2.18
N VAL A 97 -5.26 5.92 -2.08
CA VAL A 97 -4.12 5.38 -1.32
C VAL A 97 -4.41 5.33 0.18
N TYR A 98 -5.01 6.37 0.76
CA TYR A 98 -5.35 6.37 2.19
C TYR A 98 -6.38 5.32 2.55
N ASN A 99 -7.41 5.12 1.73
CA ASN A 99 -8.43 4.10 1.97
C ASN A 99 -7.80 2.70 1.93
N ALA A 100 -6.99 2.42 0.90
CA ALA A 100 -6.29 1.15 0.76
C ALA A 100 -5.35 0.90 1.94
N TYR A 101 -4.57 1.89 2.36
CA TYR A 101 -3.65 1.79 3.49
C TYR A 101 -4.37 1.56 4.81
N ALA A 102 -5.44 2.31 5.09
CA ALA A 102 -6.23 2.13 6.31
C ALA A 102 -6.80 0.71 6.43
N ARG A 103 -7.32 0.14 5.34
CA ARG A 103 -7.82 -1.24 5.33
C ARG A 103 -6.71 -2.27 5.44
N ALA A 104 -5.56 -2.03 4.81
CA ALA A 104 -4.41 -2.91 4.91
C ALA A 104 -3.88 -2.99 6.36
N ILE A 105 -3.78 -1.86 7.06
CA ILE A 105 -3.37 -1.83 8.49
C ILE A 105 -4.39 -2.58 9.35
N GLN A 106 -5.68 -2.30 9.19
CA GLN A 106 -6.72 -2.99 9.94
C GLN A 106 -6.68 -4.51 9.72
N GLY A 107 -6.49 -4.94 8.46
CA GLY A 107 -6.33 -6.36 8.12
C GLY A 107 -5.08 -6.95 8.77
N PHE A 108 -3.95 -6.25 8.66
CA PHE A 108 -2.66 -6.69 9.19
C PHE A 108 -2.69 -6.91 10.71
N GLU A 109 -3.24 -5.96 11.47
CA GLU A 109 -3.38 -6.06 12.94
C GLU A 109 -4.31 -7.22 13.36
N SER A 110 -5.37 -7.47 12.58
CA SER A 110 -6.31 -8.56 12.86
C SER A 110 -5.67 -9.94 12.73
N PHE A 111 -4.78 -10.13 11.74
CA PHE A 111 -4.04 -11.38 11.57
C PHE A 111 -3.04 -11.62 12.71
N ASP A 112 -2.36 -10.57 13.19
CA ASP A 112 -1.40 -10.69 14.29
C ASP A 112 -2.10 -11.05 15.61
N THR A 113 -3.29 -10.47 15.84
CA THR A 113 -4.13 -10.81 17.00
C THR A 113 -4.64 -12.27 16.97
N THR A 114 -4.90 -12.80 15.79
CA THR A 114 -5.43 -14.18 15.63
C THR A 114 -4.37 -15.24 15.92
N VAL A 115 -3.07 -14.95 15.69
CA VAL A 115 -1.96 -15.86 16.01
C VAL A 115 -1.73 -15.93 17.53
N LEU A 116 -1.92 -14.83 18.26
CA LEU A 116 -1.75 -14.79 19.73
C LEU A 116 -2.87 -15.51 20.51
N MET A 117 -4.06 -15.66 19.93
CA MET A 117 -5.21 -16.34 20.55
C MET A 117 -5.25 -17.86 20.27
N GLY A 118 -4.36 -18.38 19.42
CA GLY A 118 -4.34 -19.78 18.98
C GLY A 118 -3.21 -20.64 19.57
N GLY A 119 -2.48 -20.14 20.58
CA GLY A 119 -1.37 -20.84 21.26
C GLY A 119 -1.75 -21.45 22.60
#